data_AF-A0A0S6WC51-F1
#
_entry.id   AF-A0A0S6WC51-F1
#
_cell.length_a   1.000
_cell.length_b   1.000
_cell.length_c   1.000
_cell.angle_alpha   90.00
_cell.angle_beta   90.00
_cell.angle_gamma   90.00
#
_symmetry.space_group_name_H-M   'P 1'
#
loop_
_entity.id
_entity.type
_entity.pdbx_description
1 polymer ?
#
loop_
_entity_poly.entity_id
_entity_poly.type
_entity_poly.pdbx_seq_one_letter_code
_entity_poly.pdbx_strand_id
1 'polypeptide(L)'
;MWMRVLIRLLLLGGIVSELFTGNIGAEQAPAPTQSMSKCADTVPQNFEIRIQHLTHIELPAWTGQIFALADGKPVGTVSLKKPCQQLAVGNYVLILHFQETLPEIESLRPFTFSISRNNKTIFTLQIGKAETSEIEYGVGRTGADFVDSDPRRGRDYVNFELPKNQPELCFAKCKKDPNCDAYSYGNPPEWPMARCWLMHGFAVPHPDPHAVSGVIQREDAPPYRVEIITHKLDPEK
;
A
#
# COMPACT_ATOMS: atom_id res chain seq x y z
N MET A 1 -21.41 20.66 -71.98
CA MET A 1 -20.14 20.31 -72.64
C MET A 1 -19.63 19.03 -71.98
N TRP A 2 -19.96 17.85 -72.54
CA TRP A 2 -19.02 16.78 -72.99
C TRP A 2 -18.10 16.27 -71.85
N MET A 3 -17.97 15.00 -71.43
CA MET A 3 -18.05 13.65 -72.06
C MET A 3 -18.02 12.61 -70.89
N ARG A 4 -18.89 11.58 -70.76
CA ARG A 4 -18.76 10.15 -71.19
C ARG A 4 -17.31 9.59 -71.04
N VAL A 5 -16.95 8.40 -70.49
CA VAL A 5 -17.64 7.09 -70.36
C VAL A 5 -16.68 5.97 -69.78
N LEU A 6 -17.27 4.90 -69.21
CA LEU A 6 -16.85 3.47 -68.98
C LEU A 6 -15.68 3.07 -68.02
N ILE A 7 -15.95 2.31 -66.93
CA ILE A 7 -16.10 0.83 -66.73
C ILE A 7 -14.77 0.05 -66.65
N ARG A 8 -14.55 -0.65 -65.52
CA ARG A 8 -14.34 -2.12 -65.46
C ARG A 8 -14.31 -2.65 -64.02
N LEU A 9 -15.34 -3.42 -63.67
CA LEU A 9 -15.23 -4.51 -62.70
C LEU A 9 -14.28 -5.56 -63.28
N LEU A 10 -13.34 -6.07 -62.48
CA LEU A 10 -12.89 -7.47 -62.55
C LEU A 10 -12.30 -7.86 -61.19
N LEU A 11 -12.81 -8.99 -60.70
CA LEU A 11 -12.46 -9.71 -59.49
C LEU A 11 -10.97 -10.08 -59.45
N LEU A 12 -10.40 -10.23 -58.25
CA LEU A 12 -9.74 -11.46 -57.79
C LEU A 12 -9.16 -11.26 -56.38
N GLY A 13 -9.19 -12.36 -55.62
CA GLY A 13 -8.93 -12.44 -54.19
C GLY A 13 -7.57 -11.93 -53.72
N GLY A 14 -7.54 -11.55 -52.46
CA GLY A 14 -6.32 -11.15 -51.77
C GLY A 14 -6.64 -10.72 -50.35
N ILE A 15 -6.83 -11.70 -49.48
CA ILE A 15 -6.82 -11.52 -48.03
C ILE A 15 -5.47 -10.91 -47.67
N VAL A 16 -5.46 -9.69 -47.14
CA VAL A 16 -4.32 -9.18 -46.38
C VAL A 16 -4.84 -8.89 -44.99
N SER A 17 -4.64 -9.87 -44.11
CA SER A 17 -4.69 -9.69 -42.67
C SER A 17 -3.56 -8.74 -42.28
N GLU A 18 -3.84 -7.46 -42.09
CA GLU A 18 -2.98 -6.61 -41.28
C GLU A 18 -3.35 -6.83 -39.81
N LEU A 19 -2.62 -7.77 -39.21
CA LEU A 19 -2.48 -7.89 -37.77
C LEU A 19 -1.81 -6.59 -37.28
N PHE A 20 -2.62 -5.64 -36.81
CA PHE A 20 -2.12 -4.67 -35.85
C PHE A 20 -1.83 -5.41 -34.54
N THR A 21 -0.61 -5.94 -34.41
CA THR A 21 -0.02 -6.20 -33.11
C THR A 21 0.28 -4.85 -32.45
N GLY A 22 -0.78 -4.23 -31.93
CA GLY A 22 -0.67 -3.18 -30.94
C GLY A 22 -0.11 -3.79 -29.67
N ASN A 23 1.22 -3.76 -29.56
CA ASN A 23 1.93 -4.12 -28.35
C ASN A 23 1.56 -3.06 -27.30
N ILE A 24 0.57 -3.35 -26.47
CA ILE A 24 0.27 -2.55 -25.28
C ILE A 24 1.41 -2.86 -24.31
N GLY A 25 2.55 -2.21 -24.52
CA GLY A 25 3.59 -2.13 -23.50
C GLY A 25 2.92 -1.50 -22.29
N ALA A 26 2.82 -2.26 -21.21
CA ALA A 26 2.56 -1.70 -19.90
C ALA A 26 3.67 -0.67 -19.66
N GLU A 27 3.36 0.60 -19.89
CA GLU A 27 4.21 1.70 -19.45
C GLU A 27 4.20 1.65 -17.93
N GLN A 28 5.19 0.93 -17.40
CA GLN A 28 5.48 0.90 -15.98
C GLN A 28 5.67 2.36 -15.56
N ALA A 29 4.74 2.85 -14.75
CA ALA A 29 4.88 4.12 -14.08
C ALA A 29 6.29 4.19 -13.47
N PRO A 30 7.04 5.28 -13.70
CA PRO A 30 8.41 5.38 -13.21
C PRO A 30 8.41 5.16 -11.70
N ALA A 31 9.18 4.18 -11.25
CA ALA A 31 9.33 3.88 -9.83
C ALA A 31 9.71 5.19 -9.10
N PRO A 32 9.06 5.53 -7.96
CA PRO A 32 9.35 6.75 -7.23
C PRO A 32 10.82 6.74 -6.81
N THR A 33 11.61 7.57 -7.50
CA THR A 33 13.07 7.65 -7.31
C THR A 33 13.34 8.68 -6.22
N GLN A 34 13.12 8.29 -4.97
CA GLN A 34 13.82 8.90 -3.84
C GLN A 34 14.41 7.80 -2.98
N SER A 35 15.68 7.48 -3.26
CA SER A 35 16.48 6.59 -2.45
C SER A 35 16.73 7.25 -1.10
N MET A 36 15.93 6.91 -0.09
CA MET A 36 16.36 7.10 1.30
C MET A 36 17.78 6.56 1.48
N SER A 37 18.65 7.29 2.20
CA SER A 37 19.96 6.74 2.52
C SER A 37 19.76 5.46 3.34
N LYS A 38 20.42 4.36 2.94
CA LYS A 38 20.38 3.13 3.72
C LYS A 38 21.13 3.33 5.04
N CYS A 39 20.72 2.62 6.09
CA CYS A 39 21.53 2.51 7.30
C CYS A 39 22.95 2.08 6.91
N ALA A 40 23.97 2.70 7.50
CA ALA A 40 25.33 2.24 7.31
C ALA A 40 25.49 0.84 7.93
N ASP A 41 26.09 -0.09 7.19
CA ASP A 41 26.21 -1.50 7.59
C ASP A 41 27.15 -1.75 8.80
N THR A 42 27.83 -0.71 9.29
CA THR A 42 28.98 -0.85 10.20
C THR A 42 28.64 -0.84 11.69
N VAL A 43 27.39 -0.56 12.08
CA VAL A 43 26.93 -0.61 13.48
C VAL A 43 25.56 -1.27 13.54
N PRO A 44 25.32 -2.26 14.41
CA PRO A 44 23.99 -2.83 14.57
C PRO A 44 23.07 -1.73 15.09
N GLN A 45 22.15 -1.28 14.24
CA GLN A 45 21.14 -0.28 14.56
C GLN A 45 19.81 -0.99 14.73
N ASN A 46 19.26 -0.92 15.95
CA ASN A 46 18.00 -1.55 16.31
C ASN A 46 16.77 -0.67 16.03
N PHE A 47 16.95 0.56 15.57
CA PHE A 47 15.89 1.44 15.10
C PHE A 47 16.20 2.01 13.71
N GLU A 48 15.21 1.97 12.82
CA GLU A 48 15.26 2.57 11.48
C GLU A 48 13.95 3.32 11.21
N ILE A 49 14.05 4.54 10.66
CA ILE A 49 12.91 5.29 10.14
C ILE A 49 12.94 5.34 8.62
N ARG A 50 11.80 5.02 8.02
CA ARG A 50 11.51 5.11 6.60
C ARG A 50 10.40 6.13 6.38
N ILE A 51 10.66 7.18 5.62
CA ILE A 51 9.62 8.12 5.19
C ILE A 51 9.51 8.02 3.67
N GLN A 52 8.32 7.68 3.19
CA GLN A 52 8.03 7.44 1.78
C GLN A 52 6.93 8.39 1.33
N HIS A 53 7.05 8.97 0.14
CA HIS A 53 5.96 9.70 -0.50
C HIS A 53 5.29 8.81 -1.53
N LEU A 54 3.96 8.79 -1.54
CA LEU A 54 3.16 7.94 -2.41
C LEU A 54 2.91 8.55 -3.79
N THR A 55 3.16 9.86 -3.96
CA THR A 55 3.11 10.53 -5.27
C THR A 55 4.51 10.97 -5.70
N HIS A 56 4.67 11.35 -6.98
CA HIS A 56 5.92 11.86 -7.56
C HIS A 56 6.42 13.21 -6.98
N ILE A 57 5.82 13.70 -5.89
CA ILE A 57 6.21 14.93 -5.23
C ILE A 57 7.39 14.65 -4.28
N GLU A 58 8.36 15.56 -4.25
CA GLU A 58 9.53 15.44 -3.39
C GLU A 58 9.16 15.51 -1.90
N LEU A 59 9.77 14.66 -1.07
CA LEU A 59 9.58 14.73 0.38
C LEU A 59 10.13 16.04 0.94
N PRO A 60 9.35 16.78 1.75
CA PRO A 60 9.90 17.92 2.48
C PRO A 60 10.98 17.42 3.45
N ALA A 61 12.00 18.25 3.65
CA ALA A 61 13.05 17.93 4.61
C ALA A 61 12.45 17.79 6.03
N TRP A 62 12.92 16.78 6.75
CA TRP A 62 12.40 16.43 8.07
C TRP A 62 13.52 16.04 9.03
N THR A 63 13.25 16.25 10.31
CA THR A 63 14.04 15.77 11.44
C THR A 63 13.13 15.10 12.45
N GLY A 64 13.67 14.15 13.19
CA GLY A 64 12.96 13.46 14.26
C GLY A 64 13.76 13.47 15.55
N GLN A 65 13.10 13.77 16.66
CA GLN A 65 13.68 13.70 18.00
C GLN A 65 13.07 12.51 18.73
N ILE A 66 13.93 11.67 19.31
CA ILE A 66 13.52 10.50 20.09
C ILE A 66 13.69 10.80 21.56
N PHE A 67 12.66 10.52 22.35
CA PHE A 67 12.62 10.70 23.80
C PHE A 67 12.38 9.35 24.49
N ALA A 68 13.09 9.09 25.59
CA ALA A 68 12.78 7.95 26.45
C ALA A 68 11.47 8.21 27.20
N LEU A 69 10.53 7.26 27.18
CA LEU A 69 9.28 7.39 27.91
C LEU A 69 9.46 7.36 29.43
N ALA A 70 10.56 6.78 29.91
CA ALA A 70 10.84 6.63 31.34
C ALA A 70 11.10 7.97 32.04
N ASP A 71 11.81 8.90 31.40
CA ASP A 71 12.23 10.18 32.00
C ASP A 71 11.99 11.39 31.10
N GLY A 72 11.44 11.20 29.90
CA GLY A 72 11.18 12.26 28.93
C GLY A 72 12.43 12.87 28.32
N LYS A 73 13.63 12.30 28.53
CA LYS A 73 14.87 12.89 28.02
C LYS A 73 15.11 12.54 26.56
N PRO A 74 15.69 13.48 25.78
CA PRO A 74 16.10 13.19 24.42
C PRO A 74 17.23 12.15 24.40
N VAL A 75 17.08 11.09 23.62
CA VAL A 75 18.03 9.98 23.52
C VAL A 75 18.65 9.82 22.13
N GLY A 76 18.08 10.49 21.11
CA GLY A 76 18.60 10.40 19.75
C GLY A 76 17.85 11.27 18.76
N THR A 77 18.44 11.42 17.59
CA THR A 77 17.89 12.20 16.47
C THR A 77 17.99 11.40 15.18
N VAL A 78 16.97 11.48 14.34
CA VAL A 78 16.91 10.87 13.02
C VAL A 78 16.58 11.91 11.95
N SER A 79 17.02 11.67 10.72
CA SER A 79 16.78 12.57 9.58
C SER A 79 16.93 11.80 8.26
N LEU A 80 16.65 12.46 7.13
CA LEU A 80 16.92 11.93 5.78
C LEU A 80 18.36 11.43 5.60
N LYS A 81 19.35 12.09 6.20
CA LYS A 81 20.77 11.72 6.08
C LYS A 81 21.20 10.66 7.11
N LYS A 82 20.49 10.58 8.24
CA LYS A 82 20.76 9.66 9.34
C LYS A 82 19.45 8.99 9.78
N PRO A 83 18.93 8.02 9.00
CA PRO A 83 17.62 7.43 9.26
C PRO A 83 17.63 6.36 10.36
N CYS A 84 18.78 6.10 10.99
CA CYS A 84 18.96 4.95 11.84
C CYS A 84 19.67 5.34 13.13
N GLN A 85 19.30 4.66 14.22
CA GLN A 85 19.75 5.00 15.56
C GLN A 85 19.87 3.72 16.39
N GLN A 86 20.88 3.67 17.26
CA GLN A 86 20.99 2.64 18.29
C GLN A 86 20.37 3.17 19.58
N LEU A 87 19.44 2.40 20.14
CA LEU A 87 18.70 2.71 21.37
C LEU A 87 18.86 1.59 22.39
N ALA A 88 18.74 1.93 23.67
CA ALA A 88 18.65 0.91 24.72
C ALA A 88 17.30 0.16 24.64
N VAL A 89 17.18 -0.95 25.36
CA VAL A 89 15.89 -1.63 25.53
C VAL A 89 14.97 -0.72 26.35
N GLY A 90 13.76 -0.46 25.84
CA GLY A 90 12.84 0.46 26.49
C GLY A 90 11.71 0.92 25.58
N ASN A 91 10.92 1.87 26.09
CA ASN A 91 9.83 2.51 25.37
C ASN A 91 10.20 3.96 25.05
N TYR A 92 9.81 4.41 23.86
CA TYR A 92 10.23 5.68 23.31
C TYR A 92 9.08 6.43 22.64
N VAL A 93 9.24 7.75 22.54
CA VAL A 93 8.42 8.63 21.70
C VAL A 93 9.29 9.21 20.60
N LEU A 94 8.83 9.14 19.36
CA LEU A 94 9.37 9.88 18.23
C LEU A 94 8.47 11.08 17.94
N ILE A 95 9.07 12.27 17.89
CA ILE A 95 8.41 13.49 17.43
C ILE A 95 9.07 13.89 16.11
N LEU A 96 8.26 14.00 15.05
CA LEU A 96 8.70 14.43 13.72
C LEU A 96 8.46 15.93 13.52
N HIS A 97 9.46 16.59 12.95
CA HIS A 97 9.45 17.99 12.57
C HIS A 97 9.70 18.09 11.07
N PHE A 98 8.72 18.60 10.33
CA PHE A 98 8.84 18.89 8.90
C PHE A 98 9.20 20.37 8.71
N GLN A 99 10.06 20.68 7.74
CA GLN A 99 10.45 22.07 7.44
C GLN A 99 9.31 22.89 6.84
N GLU A 100 8.42 22.22 6.10
CA GLU A 100 7.20 22.82 5.57
C GLU A 100 5.99 22.23 6.30
N THR A 101 5.00 23.08 6.58
CA THR A 101 3.73 22.63 7.18
C THR A 101 3.00 21.77 6.17
N LEU A 102 3.09 20.45 6.34
CA LEU A 102 2.15 19.51 5.73
C LEU A 102 0.77 19.79 6.37
N PRO A 103 -0.25 20.26 5.61
CA PRO A 103 -1.53 20.73 6.17
C PRO A 103 -2.34 19.69 6.94
N GLU A 104 -1.83 18.46 7.08
CA GLU A 104 -2.60 17.29 7.45
C GLU A 104 -1.92 16.42 8.52
N ILE A 105 -0.65 16.69 8.88
CA ILE A 105 -0.07 16.19 10.12
C ILE A 105 -0.17 17.36 11.10
N GLU A 106 -1.20 17.37 11.95
CA GLU A 106 -1.24 18.30 13.08
C GLU A 106 0.14 18.27 13.74
N SER A 107 0.82 19.41 13.65
CA SER A 107 2.20 19.57 14.06
C SER A 107 2.40 18.89 15.41
N LEU A 108 3.30 17.90 15.47
CA LEU A 108 3.75 17.22 16.70
C LEU A 108 2.95 15.99 17.18
N ARG A 109 2.23 15.23 16.33
CA ARG A 109 1.71 13.93 16.82
C ARG A 109 2.87 13.03 17.30
N PRO A 110 2.91 12.66 18.59
CA PRO A 110 3.93 11.77 19.11
C PRO A 110 3.66 10.34 18.66
N PHE A 111 4.71 9.64 18.21
CA PHE A 111 4.63 8.22 17.86
C PHE A 111 5.36 7.38 18.90
N THR A 112 4.63 6.49 19.57
CA THR A 112 5.22 5.60 20.58
C THR A 112 5.71 4.30 19.96
N PHE A 113 6.88 3.84 20.38
CA PHE A 113 7.43 2.54 19.96
C PHE A 113 8.28 1.91 21.07
N SER A 114 8.57 0.62 20.92
CA SER A 114 9.38 -0.14 21.86
C SER A 114 10.60 -0.74 21.18
N ILE A 115 11.68 -0.86 21.94
CA ILE A 115 12.92 -1.53 21.55
C ILE A 115 13.11 -2.73 22.46
N SER A 116 13.28 -3.90 21.85
CA SER A 116 13.48 -5.18 22.52
C SER A 116 14.85 -5.76 22.20
N ARG A 117 15.32 -6.71 23.03
CA ARG A 117 16.55 -7.44 22.72
C ARG A 117 16.39 -8.22 21.43
N ASN A 118 17.43 -8.23 20.62
CA ASN A 118 17.54 -9.00 19.38
C ASN A 118 16.46 -8.69 18.35
N ASN A 119 15.86 -7.50 18.40
CA ASN A 119 14.88 -7.06 17.42
C ASN A 119 15.29 -5.72 16.80
N LYS A 120 14.92 -5.54 15.54
CA LYS A 120 14.98 -4.26 14.83
C LYS A 120 13.57 -3.70 14.69
N THR A 121 13.37 -2.50 15.19
CA THR A 121 12.12 -1.74 15.01
C THR A 121 12.28 -0.84 13.79
N ILE A 122 11.37 -0.99 12.82
CA ILE A 122 11.29 -0.18 11.61
C ILE A 122 10.02 0.65 11.71
N PHE A 123 10.19 1.97 11.77
CA PHE A 123 9.10 2.94 11.68
C PHE A 123 8.96 3.37 10.23
N THR A 124 7.80 3.16 9.62
CA THR A 124 7.51 3.61 8.26
C THR A 124 6.39 4.65 8.29
N LEU A 125 6.66 5.86 7.79
CA LEU A 125 5.68 6.89 7.51
C LEU A 125 5.51 7.02 6.00
N GLN A 126 4.36 6.63 5.49
CA GLN A 126 3.97 6.88 4.10
C GLN A 126 3.13 8.15 4.07
N ILE A 127 3.53 9.13 3.27
CA ILE A 127 2.88 10.43 3.10
C ILE A 127 2.25 10.47 1.70
N GLY A 128 1.08 11.06 1.58
CA GLY A 128 0.21 11.06 0.40
C GLY A 128 -0.99 10.13 0.57
N LYS A 129 -2.07 10.44 -0.15
CA LYS A 129 -3.16 9.48 -0.37
C LYS A 129 -2.67 8.47 -1.40
N ALA A 130 -2.66 7.18 -1.07
CA ALA A 130 -2.38 6.15 -2.05
C ALA A 130 -3.48 6.20 -3.12
N GLU A 131 -3.12 6.37 -4.39
CA GLU A 131 -4.01 6.03 -5.49
C GLU A 131 -4.19 4.51 -5.49
N THR A 132 -5.12 4.02 -4.67
CA THR A 132 -5.53 2.63 -4.69
C THR A 132 -6.79 2.50 -5.50
N SER A 133 -6.83 1.50 -6.40
CA SER A 133 -8.05 1.21 -7.15
C SER A 133 -9.17 0.79 -6.19
N GLU A 134 -10.35 1.37 -6.38
CA GLU A 134 -11.56 0.93 -5.67
C GLU A 134 -11.93 -0.50 -6.07
N ILE A 135 -11.45 -1.02 -7.22
CA ILE A 135 -11.70 -2.38 -7.72
C ILE A 135 -10.44 -2.96 -8.40
N GLU A 136 -10.00 -4.13 -7.96
CA GLU A 136 -8.86 -4.88 -8.48
C GLU A 136 -9.27 -6.33 -8.76
N TYR A 137 -9.24 -6.74 -10.03
CA TYR A 137 -9.53 -8.13 -10.43
C TYR A 137 -8.28 -9.00 -10.30
N GLY A 138 -8.46 -10.25 -9.86
CA GLY A 138 -7.35 -11.19 -9.73
C GLY A 138 -6.45 -10.90 -8.51
N VAL A 139 -6.98 -10.14 -7.54
CA VAL A 139 -6.24 -9.70 -6.35
C VAL A 139 -7.04 -10.08 -5.11
N GLY A 140 -6.41 -10.86 -4.24
CA GLY A 140 -6.91 -11.20 -2.93
C GLY A 140 -6.24 -10.36 -1.86
N ARG A 141 -7.00 -10.03 -0.82
CA ARG A 141 -6.53 -9.26 0.33
C ARG A 141 -6.76 -9.99 1.66
N THR A 142 -7.34 -11.18 1.62
CA THR A 142 -7.54 -12.04 2.80
C THR A 142 -6.30 -12.89 3.07
N GLY A 143 -6.22 -13.45 4.29
CA GLY A 143 -5.24 -14.51 4.61
C GLY A 143 -5.26 -15.63 3.57
N ALA A 144 -4.11 -16.29 3.39
CA ALA A 144 -3.83 -17.20 2.28
C ALA A 144 -4.74 -18.43 2.21
N ASP A 145 -5.55 -18.67 3.23
CA ASP A 145 -6.63 -19.63 3.20
C ASP A 145 -7.88 -18.89 3.64
N PHE A 146 -8.93 -18.89 2.81
CA PHE A 146 -10.26 -18.32 3.10
C PHE A 146 -10.95 -18.90 4.37
N VAL A 147 -10.21 -19.72 5.14
CA VAL A 147 -10.59 -20.50 6.31
C VAL A 147 -9.90 -20.00 7.58
N ASP A 148 -8.82 -19.21 7.51
CA ASP A 148 -8.13 -18.74 8.73
C ASP A 148 -7.54 -17.33 8.57
N SER A 149 -8.00 -16.40 9.41
CA SER A 149 -7.53 -15.02 9.47
C SER A 149 -6.12 -14.98 10.07
N ASP A 150 -5.09 -15.16 9.25
CA ASP A 150 -3.72 -14.81 9.67
C ASP A 150 -3.70 -13.32 10.04
N PRO A 151 -3.39 -12.95 11.30
CA PRO A 151 -3.41 -11.56 11.75
C PRO A 151 -2.42 -10.65 11.01
N ARG A 152 -1.49 -11.21 10.21
CA ARG A 152 -0.56 -10.46 9.35
C ARG A 152 -1.12 -10.21 7.94
N ARG A 153 -2.16 -10.92 7.52
CA ARG A 153 -2.66 -10.95 6.13
C ARG A 153 -4.16 -10.66 6.02
N GLY A 154 -4.97 -10.98 7.02
CA GLY A 154 -6.40 -10.66 7.10
C GLY A 154 -6.69 -9.86 8.36
N ARG A 155 -7.12 -8.61 8.19
CA ARG A 155 -7.79 -7.82 9.24
C ARG A 155 -9.28 -7.76 8.94
N ASP A 156 -9.80 -8.83 8.35
CA ASP A 156 -11.22 -8.97 8.10
C ASP A 156 -11.95 -9.09 9.44
N TYR A 157 -12.83 -8.14 9.71
CA TYR A 157 -13.63 -8.14 10.93
C TYR A 157 -15.01 -8.74 10.68
N VAL A 158 -15.39 -8.94 9.41
CA VAL A 158 -16.63 -9.62 9.04
C VAL A 158 -16.48 -10.33 7.70
N ASN A 159 -17.08 -11.53 7.62
CA ASN A 159 -17.21 -12.35 6.44
C ASN A 159 -18.68 -12.80 6.31
N PHE A 160 -19.28 -12.62 5.14
CA PHE A 160 -20.66 -13.03 4.87
C PHE A 160 -20.88 -13.44 3.42
N GLU A 161 -21.91 -14.25 3.18
CA GLU A 161 -22.37 -14.61 1.85
C GLU A 161 -23.12 -13.44 1.20
N LEU A 162 -22.87 -13.23 -0.09
CA LEU A 162 -23.56 -12.24 -0.87
C LEU A 162 -24.84 -12.82 -1.49
N PRO A 163 -25.90 -12.00 -1.62
CA PRO A 163 -27.14 -12.45 -2.27
C PRO A 163 -26.97 -12.70 -3.77
N LYS A 164 -25.90 -12.17 -4.38
CA LYS A 164 -25.52 -12.37 -5.78
C LYS A 164 -24.00 -12.40 -5.89
N ASN A 165 -23.50 -13.13 -6.87
CA ASN A 165 -22.08 -13.21 -7.21
C ASN A 165 -21.63 -11.95 -7.98
N GLN A 166 -21.67 -10.80 -7.29
CA GLN A 166 -21.34 -9.47 -7.82
C GLN A 166 -20.39 -8.75 -6.86
N PRO A 167 -19.14 -8.44 -7.26
CA PRO A 167 -18.15 -7.78 -6.41
C PRO A 167 -18.58 -6.38 -5.97
N GLU A 168 -19.40 -5.70 -6.76
CA GLU A 168 -19.92 -4.36 -6.47
C GLU A 168 -20.78 -4.35 -5.18
N LEU A 169 -21.40 -5.47 -4.82
CA LEU A 169 -22.14 -5.59 -3.58
C LEU A 169 -21.22 -5.58 -2.36
N CYS A 170 -20.04 -6.19 -2.47
CA CYS A 170 -19.03 -6.17 -1.42
C CYS A 170 -18.43 -4.77 -1.28
N PHE A 171 -18.09 -4.12 -2.39
CA PHE A 171 -17.66 -2.72 -2.42
C PHE A 171 -18.70 -1.80 -1.77
N ALA A 172 -19.97 -1.89 -2.19
CA ALA A 172 -21.03 -1.03 -1.68
C ALA A 172 -21.29 -1.24 -0.18
N LYS A 173 -21.07 -2.45 0.34
CA LYS A 173 -21.13 -2.72 1.78
C LYS A 173 -19.96 -2.09 2.51
N CYS A 174 -18.74 -2.26 2.00
CA CYS A 174 -17.55 -1.65 2.57
C CYS A 174 -17.66 -0.11 2.60
N LYS A 175 -18.04 0.51 1.49
CA LYS A 175 -18.18 1.98 1.39
C LYS A 175 -19.17 2.57 2.40
N LYS A 176 -20.23 1.83 2.76
CA LYS A 176 -21.24 2.25 3.74
C LYS A 176 -20.81 2.04 5.19
N ASP A 177 -19.89 1.12 5.45
CA ASP A 177 -19.42 0.82 6.79
C ASP A 177 -18.21 1.71 7.11
N PRO A 178 -18.27 2.66 8.06
CA PRO A 178 -17.15 3.54 8.38
C PRO A 178 -15.91 2.78 8.89
N ASN A 179 -16.07 1.54 9.33
CA ASN A 179 -14.99 0.70 9.81
C ASN A 179 -14.25 -0.04 8.68
N CYS A 180 -14.81 -0.05 7.48
CA CYS A 180 -14.23 -0.76 6.34
C CYS A 180 -13.25 0.12 5.58
N ASP A 181 -11.99 -0.31 5.60
CA ASP A 181 -10.88 0.31 4.85
C ASP A 181 -10.59 -0.45 3.55
N ALA A 182 -10.85 -1.76 3.52
CA ALA A 182 -10.67 -2.60 2.35
C ALA A 182 -11.69 -3.74 2.31
N TYR A 183 -11.94 -4.28 1.12
CA TYR A 183 -12.77 -5.46 0.94
C TYR A 183 -12.11 -6.47 0.02
N SER A 184 -12.51 -7.74 0.19
CA SER A 184 -12.17 -8.84 -0.73
C SER A 184 -13.48 -9.55 -1.05
N TYR A 185 -13.73 -9.79 -2.32
CA TYR A 185 -14.81 -10.61 -2.83
C TYR A 185 -14.19 -11.88 -3.40
N GLY A 186 -14.71 -13.05 -3.04
CA GLY A 186 -14.26 -14.35 -3.52
C GLY A 186 -15.42 -15.16 -4.05
N ASN A 187 -15.21 -15.82 -5.19
CA ASN A 187 -16.26 -16.50 -5.96
C ASN A 187 -15.74 -17.84 -6.52
N PRO A 188 -16.62 -18.82 -6.88
CA PRO A 188 -16.24 -20.20 -7.13
C PRO A 188 -15.13 -20.39 -8.18
N PRO A 189 -14.44 -21.56 -8.15
CA PRO A 189 -15.04 -22.88 -7.89
C PRO A 189 -15.19 -23.29 -6.41
N GLU A 190 -14.66 -22.52 -5.47
CA GLU A 190 -14.49 -22.93 -4.06
C GLU A 190 -15.77 -22.91 -3.19
N TRP A 191 -16.81 -22.12 -3.51
CA TRP A 191 -18.08 -22.10 -2.75
C TRP A 191 -19.32 -22.02 -3.64
N PRO A 192 -20.50 -22.46 -3.16
CA PRO A 192 -21.77 -22.30 -3.89
C PRO A 192 -22.20 -20.85 -4.08
N MET A 193 -21.83 -19.96 -3.15
CA MET A 193 -22.19 -18.54 -3.13
C MET A 193 -20.95 -17.69 -2.90
N ALA A 194 -20.90 -16.54 -3.57
CA ALA A 194 -19.82 -15.58 -3.36
C ALA A 194 -19.81 -15.09 -1.92
N ARG A 195 -18.60 -14.84 -1.41
CA ARG A 195 -18.39 -14.30 -0.07
C ARG A 195 -17.72 -12.93 -0.14
N CYS A 196 -17.98 -12.14 0.88
CA CYS A 196 -17.44 -10.80 1.06
C CYS A 196 -16.74 -10.72 2.41
N TRP A 197 -15.51 -10.23 2.39
CA TRP A 197 -14.70 -9.95 3.57
C TRP A 197 -14.50 -8.44 3.66
N LEU A 198 -14.86 -7.85 4.79
CA LEU A 198 -14.61 -6.44 5.07
C LEU A 198 -13.48 -6.34 6.08
N MET A 199 -12.51 -5.46 5.82
CA MET A 199 -11.26 -5.39 6.54
C MET A 199 -11.00 -4.00 7.14
N HIS A 200 -10.35 -4.01 8.30
CA HIS A 200 -9.73 -2.84 8.89
C HIS A 200 -8.31 -2.65 8.34
N GLY A 201 -7.90 -1.40 8.14
CA GLY A 201 -6.63 -1.01 7.56
C GLY A 201 -6.36 -1.60 6.17
N PHE A 202 -5.12 -1.45 5.71
CA PHE A 202 -4.67 -2.01 4.43
C PHE A 202 -4.26 -3.46 4.53
N ALA A 203 -5.10 -4.34 4.01
CA ALA A 203 -4.70 -5.71 3.74
C ALA A 203 -3.68 -5.74 2.59
N VAL A 204 -2.61 -6.52 2.76
CA VAL A 204 -1.56 -6.66 1.74
C VAL A 204 -2.14 -7.39 0.52
N PRO A 205 -2.07 -6.83 -0.70
CA PRO A 205 -2.58 -7.50 -1.88
C PRO A 205 -1.70 -8.71 -2.23
N HIS A 206 -2.32 -9.79 -2.66
CA HIS A 206 -1.68 -10.94 -3.27
C HIS A 206 -2.41 -11.34 -4.56
N PRO A 207 -1.74 -11.99 -5.53
CA PRO A 207 -2.41 -12.51 -6.71
C PRO A 207 -3.37 -13.64 -6.34
N ASP A 208 -4.63 -13.48 -6.72
CA ASP A 208 -5.68 -14.48 -6.54
C ASP A 208 -6.71 -14.38 -7.68
N PRO A 209 -6.70 -15.31 -8.64
CA PRO A 209 -7.57 -15.24 -9.83
C PRO A 209 -9.07 -15.34 -9.51
N HIS A 210 -9.43 -15.80 -8.31
CA HIS A 210 -10.81 -15.97 -7.87
C HIS A 210 -11.31 -14.81 -7.00
N ALA A 211 -10.45 -13.82 -6.76
CA ALA A 211 -10.76 -12.67 -5.95
C ALA A 211 -10.90 -11.37 -6.75
N VAL A 212 -11.79 -10.52 -6.25
CA VAL A 212 -11.86 -9.10 -6.60
C VAL A 212 -11.77 -8.32 -5.32
N SER A 213 -10.77 -7.47 -5.18
CA SER A 213 -10.56 -6.69 -3.97
C SER A 213 -10.60 -5.19 -4.24
N GLY A 214 -10.61 -4.39 -3.19
CA GLY A 214 -10.48 -2.95 -3.31
C GLY A 214 -10.24 -2.28 -1.97
N VAL A 215 -9.81 -1.02 -2.04
CA VAL A 215 -9.57 -0.17 -0.87
C VAL A 215 -10.51 1.02 -0.96
N ILE A 216 -11.15 1.37 0.14
CA ILE A 216 -12.02 2.55 0.21
C ILE A 216 -11.17 3.79 0.47
N GLN A 217 -11.11 4.67 -0.53
CA GLN A 217 -10.56 6.00 -0.32
C GLN A 217 -11.58 6.85 0.45
N ARG A 218 -11.25 7.20 1.69
CA ARG A 218 -12.03 8.13 2.50
C ARG A 218 -11.49 9.53 2.29
N GLU A 219 -12.35 10.49 2.00
CA GLU A 219 -11.93 11.89 1.81
C GLU A 219 -11.30 12.48 3.09
N ASP A 220 -11.79 12.03 4.25
CA ASP A 220 -11.36 12.38 5.60
C ASP A 220 -10.25 11.48 6.17
N ALA A 221 -9.79 10.47 5.43
CA ALA A 221 -8.62 9.71 5.87
C ALA A 221 -7.39 10.63 5.93
N PRO A 222 -6.56 10.52 6.99
CA PRO A 222 -5.30 11.23 7.01
C PRO A 222 -4.50 10.85 5.76
N PRO A 223 -3.85 11.81 5.11
CA PRO A 223 -3.06 11.58 3.89
C PRO A 223 -1.74 10.88 4.21
N TYR A 224 -1.64 10.19 5.33
CA TYR A 224 -0.43 9.54 5.77
C TYR A 224 -0.77 8.28 6.55
N ARG A 225 0.12 7.30 6.44
CA ARG A 225 0.04 6.02 7.13
C ARG A 225 1.30 5.83 7.95
N VAL A 226 1.12 5.33 9.18
CA VAL A 226 2.23 4.94 10.05
C VAL A 226 2.17 3.44 10.27
N GLU A 227 3.29 2.78 10.05
CA GLU A 227 3.48 1.37 10.33
C GLU A 227 4.74 1.20 11.20
N ILE A 228 4.63 0.43 12.29
CA ILE A 228 5.75 0.16 13.18
C ILE A 228 5.90 -1.36 13.23
N ILE A 229 6.91 -1.88 12.54
CA ILE A 229 7.17 -3.31 12.45
C ILE A 229 8.41 -3.65 13.26
N THR A 230 8.33 -4.71 14.05
CA THR A 230 9.47 -5.26 14.78
C THR A 230 9.88 -6.59 14.17
N HIS A 231 11.08 -6.64 13.58
CA HIS A 231 11.67 -7.86 13.03
C HIS A 231 12.67 -8.44 14.03
N LYS A 232 12.77 -9.77 14.10
CA LYS A 232 13.92 -10.40 14.77
C LYS A 232 15.18 -10.06 14.00
N LEU A 233 16.21 -9.64 14.72
CA LEU A 233 17.56 -9.60 14.19
C LEU A 233 18.01 -11.05 14.11
N ASP A 234 18.31 -11.53 12.90
CA ASP A 234 18.89 -12.85 12.74
C ASP A 234 20.21 -12.91 13.53
N PRO A 235 20.42 -13.93 14.38
CA PRO A 235 21.60 -14.00 15.25
C PRO A 235 22.92 -14.33 14.51
N GLU A 236 22.94 -14.39 13.17
CA GLU A 236 24.09 -14.89 12.38
C GLU A 236 24.48 -14.01 11.16
N LYS A 237 24.48 -12.68 11.31
CA LYS A 237 25.28 -11.80 10.44
C LYS A 237 26.06 -10.78 11.25
#